data_AF-A0A183BR93-F1
#
_entry.id   AF-A0A183BR93-F1
#
_cell.length_a   1.000
_cell.length_b   1.000
_cell.length_c   1.000
_cell.angle_alpha   90.00
_cell.angle_beta   90.00
_cell.angle_gamma   90.00
#
_symmetry.space_group_name_H-M   'P 1'
#
loop_
_entity.id
_entity.type
_entity.pdbx_description
1 polymer ?
#
loop_
_entity_poly.entity_id
_entity_poly.type
_entity_poly.pdbx_seq_one_letter_code
_entity_poly.pdbx_strand_id
1 'polypeptide(L)'
;MIRKHSDLVEFIGEVDDQGKQELLGNALAFIFPSSWAEPFGVVMIEAMACGTPVIARNRGSVPEIIEPGVSGLLFKTIEEGVEAVNKIGQIDRAKVRKAFDQRFTVEAMVDGYEKVLNRAANGTTPIGRLTPHPGTVALDAMFEAEGCLESDYKSALARHLARRLHRHRVSNGFFTLRAPLVRVIGFN
;
A
#
# COMPACT_ATOMS: atom_id res chain seq x y z
N MET A 1 15.18 -4.20 -15.15
CA MET A 1 16.50 -3.98 -14.54
C MET A 1 16.67 -2.48 -14.28
N ILE A 2 16.53 -2.03 -13.02
CA ILE A 2 16.66 -0.61 -12.66
C ILE A 2 18.16 -0.27 -12.68
N ARG A 3 18.63 0.37 -13.75
CA ARG A 3 20.00 0.91 -13.80
C ARG A 3 20.15 2.05 -12.79
N LYS A 4 21.34 2.16 -12.23
CA LYS A 4 21.79 3.17 -11.25
C LYS A 4 21.53 4.59 -11.78
N HIS A 5 20.37 5.17 -11.46
CA HIS A 5 19.91 6.45 -12.02
C HIS A 5 19.55 7.46 -10.91
N SER A 6 20.49 8.38 -10.66
CA SER A 6 20.43 9.57 -9.78
C SER A 6 20.50 9.35 -8.26
N ASP A 7 21.08 10.33 -7.58
CA ASP A 7 21.27 10.40 -6.11
C ASP A 7 19.97 10.55 -5.30
N LEU A 8 18.81 10.48 -5.98
CA LEU A 8 17.47 10.61 -5.39
C LEU A 8 16.77 9.26 -5.22
N VAL A 9 17.30 8.18 -5.82
CA VAL A 9 16.68 6.85 -5.82
C VAL A 9 17.71 5.77 -5.50
N GLU A 10 17.54 5.15 -4.34
CA GLU A 10 18.36 4.03 -3.88
C GLU A 10 17.55 2.73 -4.07
N PHE A 11 17.99 1.87 -5.00
CA PHE A 11 17.46 0.51 -5.12
C PHE A 11 18.22 -0.40 -4.16
N ILE A 12 17.54 -0.88 -3.12
CA ILE A 12 18.15 -1.71 -2.06
C ILE A 12 18.30 -3.17 -2.52
N GLY A 13 17.39 -3.64 -3.39
CA GLY A 13 17.25 -5.05 -3.72
C GLY A 13 16.21 -5.75 -2.84
N GLU A 14 16.37 -7.06 -2.69
CA GLU A 14 15.64 -7.86 -1.70
C GLU A 14 16.25 -7.64 -0.31
N VAL A 15 15.41 -7.71 0.72
CA VAL A 15 15.81 -7.62 2.14
C VAL A 15 15.05 -8.67 2.94
N ASP A 16 15.64 -9.08 4.06
CA ASP A 16 14.95 -9.92 5.04
C ASP A 16 13.90 -9.11 5.84
N ASP A 17 13.17 -9.79 6.74
CA ASP A 17 12.13 -9.14 7.53
C ASP A 17 12.68 -8.05 8.47
N GLN A 18 13.91 -8.20 8.99
CA GLN A 18 14.53 -7.16 9.82
C GLN A 18 14.86 -5.93 8.97
N GLY A 19 15.54 -6.09 7.83
CA GLY A 19 15.85 -5.00 6.92
C GLY A 19 14.60 -4.31 6.39
N LYS A 20 13.53 -5.07 6.10
CA LYS A 20 12.21 -4.53 5.75
C LYS A 20 11.62 -3.69 6.88
N GLN A 21 11.62 -4.17 8.13
CA GLN A 21 11.13 -3.41 9.29
C GLN A 21 11.95 -2.14 9.54
N GLU A 22 13.28 -2.20 9.44
CA GLU A 22 14.16 -1.03 9.57
C GLU A 22 13.89 0.01 8.47
N LEU A 23 13.70 -0.44 7.22
CA LEU A 23 13.37 0.44 6.10
C LEU A 23 11.99 1.08 6.23
N LEU A 24 10.97 0.29 6.60
CA LEU A 24 9.61 0.78 6.82
C LEU A 24 9.56 1.74 8.01
N GLY A 25 10.12 1.38 9.17
CA GLY A 25 10.11 2.18 10.39
C GLY A 25 10.85 3.52 10.28
N ASN A 26 11.93 3.58 9.49
CA ASN A 26 12.67 4.81 9.22
C ASN A 26 12.12 5.65 8.04
N ALA A 27 11.06 5.19 7.37
CA ALA A 27 10.43 5.91 6.27
C ALA A 27 9.43 6.96 6.77
N LEU A 28 9.47 8.15 6.17
CA LEU A 28 8.43 9.17 6.23
C LEU A 28 7.08 8.62 5.74
N ALA A 29 7.08 7.83 4.68
CA ALA A 29 5.89 7.21 4.10
C ALA A 29 6.23 5.98 3.24
N PHE A 30 5.25 5.10 3.09
CA PHE A 30 5.26 3.95 2.18
C PHE A 30 4.34 4.24 0.97
N ILE A 31 4.79 3.98 -0.26
CA ILE A 31 3.96 4.20 -1.47
C ILE A 31 3.58 2.87 -2.11
N PHE A 32 2.26 2.66 -2.30
CA PHE A 32 1.64 1.50 -2.94
C PHE A 32 0.96 1.93 -4.27
N PRO A 33 1.71 2.01 -5.39
CA PRO A 33 1.21 2.56 -6.66
C PRO A 33 0.53 1.53 -7.57
N SER A 34 0.05 0.41 -7.03
CA SER A 34 -0.47 -0.70 -7.84
C SER A 34 -1.66 -0.29 -8.71
N SER A 35 -1.66 -0.76 -9.97
CA SER A 35 -2.79 -0.72 -10.90
C SER A 35 -3.69 -1.95 -10.79
N TRP A 36 -3.22 -3.00 -10.13
CA TRP A 36 -3.99 -4.21 -9.86
C TRP A 36 -5.06 -3.96 -8.80
N ALA A 37 -6.14 -4.74 -8.82
CA ALA A 37 -7.13 -4.76 -7.75
C ALA A 37 -6.61 -5.69 -6.62
N GLU A 38 -5.71 -5.15 -5.81
CA GLU A 38 -5.09 -5.87 -4.70
C GLU A 38 -6.17 -6.47 -3.77
N PRO A 39 -6.11 -7.79 -3.44
CA PRO A 39 -7.10 -8.42 -2.57
C PRO A 39 -6.91 -8.10 -1.08
N PHE A 40 -5.68 -7.82 -0.64
CA PHE A 40 -5.42 -7.34 0.72
C PHE A 40 -4.18 -6.43 0.79
N GLY A 41 -3.02 -6.83 0.24
CA GLY A 41 -1.82 -6.00 0.28
C GLY A 41 -1.20 -5.92 1.67
N VAL A 42 -0.74 -7.06 2.19
CA VAL A 42 -0.07 -7.22 3.50
C VAL A 42 1.00 -6.16 3.76
N VAL A 43 1.79 -5.79 2.73
CA VAL A 43 2.86 -4.78 2.85
C VAL A 43 2.35 -3.39 3.29
N MET A 44 1.09 -3.06 3.03
CA MET A 44 0.47 -1.83 3.55
C MET A 44 0.29 -1.90 5.07
N ILE A 45 -0.18 -3.03 5.61
CA ILE A 45 -0.36 -3.18 7.06
C ILE A 45 0.98 -3.39 7.78
N GLU A 46 2.00 -3.96 7.13
CA GLU A 46 3.39 -3.96 7.65
C GLU A 46 3.94 -2.55 7.81
N ALA A 47 3.71 -1.66 6.82
CA ALA A 47 4.07 -0.25 6.94
C ALA A 47 3.32 0.43 8.09
N MET A 48 2.01 0.16 8.23
CA MET A 48 1.21 0.70 9.34
C MET A 48 1.65 0.17 10.71
N ALA A 49 2.06 -1.09 10.81
CA ALA A 49 2.64 -1.69 12.02
C ALA A 49 3.95 -0.99 12.43
N CYS A 50 4.73 -0.51 11.47
CA CYS A 50 5.91 0.33 11.71
C CYS A 50 5.57 1.80 12.03
N GLY A 51 4.27 2.16 12.10
CA GLY A 51 3.79 3.53 12.26
C GLY A 51 3.99 4.40 11.02
N THR A 52 4.26 3.81 9.86
CA THR A 52 4.60 4.53 8.63
C THR A 52 3.34 4.74 7.77
N PRO A 53 2.96 6.01 7.49
CA PRO A 53 1.75 6.30 6.75
C PRO A 53 1.88 5.87 5.28
N VAL A 54 0.76 5.45 4.70
CA VAL A 54 0.70 4.85 3.36
C VAL A 54 0.13 5.84 2.33
N ILE A 55 0.74 5.92 1.15
CA ILE A 55 0.20 6.61 -0.02
C ILE A 55 -0.17 5.54 -1.06
N ALA A 56 -1.47 5.26 -1.22
CA ALA A 56 -1.93 4.14 -2.03
C ALA A 56 -2.91 4.54 -3.13
N ARG A 57 -2.90 3.80 -4.23
CA ARG A 57 -3.86 4.00 -5.31
C ARG A 57 -5.22 3.43 -4.90
N ASN A 58 -6.29 4.23 -5.00
CA ASN A 58 -7.64 3.83 -4.58
C ASN A 58 -8.24 2.78 -5.52
N ARG A 59 -7.97 1.49 -5.25
CA ARG A 59 -8.41 0.32 -6.04
C ARG A 59 -8.29 -0.96 -5.19
N GLY A 60 -9.12 -1.97 -5.45
CA GLY A 60 -9.11 -3.22 -4.68
C GLY A 60 -9.46 -2.99 -3.21
N SER A 61 -8.76 -3.67 -2.30
CA SER A 61 -8.88 -3.57 -0.84
C SER A 61 -8.31 -2.28 -0.22
N VAL A 62 -7.56 -1.48 -0.99
CA VAL A 62 -6.88 -0.27 -0.50
C VAL A 62 -7.80 0.67 0.32
N PRO A 63 -9.01 1.06 -0.14
CA PRO A 63 -9.91 1.92 0.65
C PRO A 63 -10.53 1.24 1.88
N GLU A 64 -10.48 -0.09 2.00
CA GLU A 64 -10.87 -0.78 3.23
C GLU A 64 -9.78 -0.65 4.29
N ILE A 65 -8.50 -0.66 3.88
CA ILE A 65 -7.35 -0.74 4.78
C ILE A 65 -6.83 0.64 5.17
N ILE A 66 -6.75 1.56 4.21
CA ILE A 66 -6.21 2.91 4.41
C ILE A 66 -7.34 3.89 4.72
N GLU A 67 -7.28 4.48 5.91
CA GLU A 67 -8.16 5.55 6.36
C GLU A 67 -7.53 6.92 6.01
N PRO A 68 -8.12 7.68 5.06
CA PRO A 68 -7.53 8.94 4.59
C PRO A 68 -7.39 9.97 5.72
N GLY A 69 -6.17 10.46 5.93
CA GLY A 69 -5.83 11.42 6.99
C GLY A 69 -5.54 10.79 8.37
N VAL A 70 -5.67 9.47 8.51
CA VAL A 70 -5.35 8.74 9.76
C VAL A 70 -4.20 7.74 9.55
N SER A 71 -4.35 6.77 8.63
CA SER A 71 -3.30 5.80 8.31
C SER A 71 -2.60 6.07 6.98
N GLY A 72 -3.15 6.95 6.13
CA GLY A 72 -2.56 7.26 4.84
C GLY A 72 -3.31 8.29 4.01
N LEU A 73 -2.96 8.37 2.73
CA LEU A 73 -3.61 9.20 1.72
C LEU A 73 -3.86 8.36 0.46
N LEU A 74 -5.01 8.60 -0.18
CA LEU A 74 -5.44 7.87 -1.37
C LEU A 74 -5.37 8.74 -2.62
N PHE A 75 -4.99 8.15 -3.75
CA PHE A 75 -4.94 8.83 -5.05
C PHE A 75 -5.49 7.95 -6.18
N LYS A 76 -5.91 8.58 -7.28
CA LYS A 76 -6.36 7.93 -8.53
C LYS A 76 -5.44 8.28 -9.70
N THR A 77 -5.01 9.54 -9.75
CA THR A 77 -4.11 10.12 -10.76
C THR A 77 -2.68 10.26 -10.24
N ILE A 78 -1.72 10.50 -11.14
CA ILE A 78 -0.31 10.72 -10.76
C ILE A 78 -0.20 12.03 -9.96
N GLU A 79 -0.96 13.03 -10.36
CA GLU A 79 -0.95 14.40 -9.86
C GLU A 79 -1.42 14.43 -8.40
N GLU A 80 -2.53 13.75 -8.10
CA GLU A 80 -3.00 13.49 -6.73
C GLU A 80 -1.98 12.73 -5.90
N GLY A 81 -1.32 11.71 -6.49
CA GLY A 81 -0.26 10.95 -5.82
C GLY A 81 0.93 11.84 -5.41
N VAL A 82 1.23 12.89 -6.19
CA VAL A 82 2.28 13.86 -5.81
C VAL A 82 1.81 14.85 -4.76
N GLU A 83 0.55 15.28 -4.82
CA GLU A 83 -0.05 16.11 -3.78
C GLU A 83 -0.10 15.37 -2.44
N ALA A 84 -0.40 14.07 -2.46
CA ALA A 84 -0.35 13.20 -1.30
C ALA A 84 1.06 13.13 -0.69
N VAL A 85 2.10 12.97 -1.51
CA VAL A 85 3.51 13.01 -1.05
C VAL A 85 3.86 14.33 -0.34
N ASN A 86 3.34 15.47 -0.80
CA ASN A 86 3.58 16.76 -0.16
C ASN A 86 2.81 16.92 1.17
N LYS A 87 1.71 16.19 1.36
CA LYS A 87 0.86 16.25 2.58
C LYS A 87 1.16 15.15 3.59
N ILE A 88 1.81 14.05 3.20
CA ILE A 88 1.91 12.85 4.04
C ILE A 88 2.63 13.06 5.38
N GLY A 89 3.58 14.01 5.43
CA GLY A 89 4.27 14.40 6.67
C GLY A 89 3.38 15.06 7.73
N GLN A 90 2.10 15.33 7.41
CA GLN A 90 1.08 15.81 8.35
C GLN A 90 0.37 14.66 9.08
N ILE A 91 0.55 13.40 8.64
CA ILE A 91 -0.06 12.24 9.30
C ILE A 91 0.77 11.83 10.52
N ASP A 92 0.07 11.74 11.65
CA ASP A 92 0.62 11.32 12.94
C ASP A 92 0.90 9.81 12.95
N ARG A 93 2.18 9.45 12.99
CA ARG A 93 2.67 8.06 13.04
C ARG A 93 2.08 7.24 14.19
N ALA A 94 1.76 7.87 15.33
CA ALA A 94 1.15 7.18 16.46
C ALA A 94 -0.31 6.79 16.15
N LYS A 95 -1.03 7.59 15.36
CA LYS A 95 -2.37 7.24 14.86
C LYS A 95 -2.31 6.15 13.79
N VAL A 96 -1.31 6.17 12.90
CA VAL A 96 -1.08 5.08 11.94
C VAL A 96 -0.89 3.75 12.69
N ARG A 97 0.00 3.73 13.69
CA ARG A 97 0.26 2.53 14.51
C ARG A 97 -1.00 2.08 15.26
N LYS A 98 -1.72 3.02 15.90
CA LYS A 98 -2.97 2.73 16.60
C LYS A 98 -4.04 2.14 15.66
N ALA A 99 -4.18 2.65 14.44
CA ALA A 99 -5.11 2.12 13.44
C ALA A 99 -4.75 0.69 13.01
N PHE A 100 -3.46 0.33 13.01
CA PHE A 100 -3.01 -1.07 12.86
C PHE A 100 -3.39 -1.91 14.08
N ASP A 101 -3.02 -1.48 15.28
CA ASP A 101 -3.25 -2.22 16.54
C ASP A 101 -4.74 -2.49 16.82
N GLN A 102 -5.64 -1.64 16.29
CA GLN A 102 -7.09 -1.80 16.43
C GLN A 102 -7.74 -2.78 15.44
N ARG A 103 -7.05 -3.17 14.36
CA ARG A 103 -7.70 -3.76 13.17
C ARG A 103 -6.98 -4.95 12.55
N PHE A 104 -5.65 -5.00 12.65
CA PHE A 104 -4.81 -5.89 11.84
C PHE A 104 -3.83 -6.72 12.66
N THR A 105 -4.00 -6.77 13.99
CA THR A 105 -3.28 -7.73 14.83
C THR A 105 -3.86 -9.13 14.68
N VAL A 106 -3.10 -10.14 15.11
CA VAL A 106 -3.54 -11.54 15.09
C VAL A 106 -4.76 -11.72 15.98
N GLU A 107 -4.79 -11.06 17.14
CA GLU A 107 -5.90 -11.10 18.10
C GLU A 107 -7.17 -10.53 17.47
N ALA A 108 -7.10 -9.34 16.84
CA ALA A 108 -8.24 -8.73 16.16
C ALA A 108 -8.79 -9.60 15.00
N MET A 109 -7.89 -10.29 14.30
CA MET A 109 -8.25 -11.24 13.23
C MET A 109 -8.95 -12.49 13.78
N VAL A 110 -8.40 -13.12 14.82
CA VAL A 110 -8.98 -14.30 15.49
C VAL A 110 -10.36 -13.97 16.06
N ASP A 111 -10.47 -12.86 16.80
CA ASP A 111 -11.73 -12.31 17.30
C ASP A 111 -12.81 -12.18 16.21
N GLY A 112 -12.40 -11.74 15.02
CA GLY A 112 -13.26 -11.60 13.85
C GLY A 112 -13.75 -12.94 13.32
N TYR A 113 -12.85 -13.92 13.17
CA TYR A 113 -13.19 -15.27 12.73
C TYR A 113 -14.10 -15.99 13.73
N GLU A 114 -13.80 -15.95 15.03
CA GLU A 114 -14.63 -16.58 16.06
C GLU A 114 -16.06 -16.03 16.04
N LYS A 115 -16.24 -14.71 15.90
CA LYS A 115 -17.57 -14.08 15.78
C LYS A 115 -18.35 -14.60 14.56
N VAL A 116 -17.69 -14.85 13.43
CA VAL A 116 -18.34 -15.40 12.23
C VAL A 116 -18.66 -16.89 12.39
N LEU A 117 -17.70 -17.69 12.88
CA LEU A 117 -17.86 -19.13 13.08
C LEU A 117 -18.96 -19.45 14.12
N ASN A 118 -18.98 -18.73 15.24
CA ASN A 118 -20.01 -18.89 16.26
C ASN A 118 -21.41 -18.51 15.74
N ARG A 119 -21.54 -17.47 14.90
CA ARG A 119 -22.81 -17.10 14.25
C ARG A 119 -23.31 -18.15 13.26
N ALA A 120 -22.40 -18.84 12.58
CA ALA A 120 -22.72 -19.94 11.68
C ALA A 120 -23.15 -21.19 12.47
N ALA A 121 -22.38 -21.57 13.51
CA ALA A 121 -22.68 -22.71 14.37
C ALA A 121 -24.03 -22.57 15.11
N ASN A 122 -24.36 -21.35 15.57
CA ASN A 122 -25.60 -21.08 16.32
C ASN A 122 -26.85 -20.90 15.44
N GLY A 123 -26.77 -21.16 14.12
CA GLY A 123 -27.92 -21.06 13.20
C GLY A 123 -28.47 -19.64 12.96
N THR A 124 -27.95 -18.63 13.66
CA THR A 124 -28.35 -17.20 13.58
C THR A 124 -27.94 -16.48 12.30
N THR A 125 -27.65 -17.23 11.24
CA THR A 125 -27.20 -16.70 9.95
C THR A 125 -28.29 -16.91 8.90
N PRO A 126 -29.09 -15.90 8.54
CA PRO A 126 -29.55 -15.85 7.16
C PRO A 126 -28.29 -15.82 6.30
N ILE A 127 -28.16 -16.74 5.35
CA ILE A 127 -27.16 -16.64 4.29
C ILE A 127 -27.64 -15.51 3.36
N GLY A 128 -27.57 -14.28 3.87
CA GLY A 128 -27.56 -13.09 3.06
C GLY A 128 -26.43 -13.30 2.08
N ARG A 129 -26.80 -13.39 0.79
CA ARG A 129 -25.91 -13.51 -0.36
C ARG A 129 -24.62 -12.78 -0.01
N LEU A 130 -23.49 -13.50 0.06
CA LEU A 130 -22.17 -12.88 0.10
C LEU A 130 -22.14 -11.99 -1.14
N THR A 131 -22.49 -10.72 -0.98
CA THR A 131 -22.49 -9.77 -2.08
C THR A 131 -21.03 -9.68 -2.46
N PRO A 132 -20.66 -10.10 -3.69
CA PRO A 132 -19.27 -10.00 -4.10
C PRO A 132 -18.81 -8.59 -3.78
N HIS A 133 -17.77 -8.47 -2.95
CA HIS A 133 -17.18 -7.16 -2.72
C HIS A 133 -16.65 -6.69 -4.09
N PRO A 134 -16.45 -5.39 -4.35
CA PRO A 134 -16.07 -4.93 -5.68
C PRO A 134 -14.78 -5.56 -6.26
N GLY A 135 -13.97 -6.25 -5.43
CA GLY A 135 -12.83 -7.09 -5.84
C GLY A 135 -13.08 -8.59 -6.02
N THR A 136 -14.29 -9.13 -5.79
CA THR A 136 -14.59 -10.58 -5.96
C THR A 136 -14.80 -10.98 -7.43
N VAL A 137 -14.94 -10.01 -8.35
CA VAL A 137 -14.76 -10.21 -9.81
C VAL A 137 -13.27 -10.38 -10.16
N ALA A 138 -12.65 -11.43 -9.60
CA ALA A 138 -11.22 -11.71 -9.73
C ALA A 138 -10.90 -12.92 -10.62
N LEU A 139 -11.85 -13.83 -10.88
CA LEU A 139 -11.66 -14.94 -11.83
C LEU A 139 -11.94 -14.50 -13.28
N ASP A 140 -13.07 -13.82 -13.53
CA ASP A 140 -13.43 -13.39 -14.90
C ASP A 140 -12.46 -12.30 -15.43
N ALA A 141 -11.88 -11.49 -14.54
CA ALA A 141 -10.92 -10.45 -14.88
C ALA A 141 -9.50 -10.97 -15.22
N MET A 142 -9.25 -12.29 -15.15
CA MET A 142 -7.94 -12.88 -15.46
C MET A 142 -7.52 -12.76 -16.94
N PHE A 143 -8.41 -12.34 -17.85
CA PHE A 143 -8.16 -12.46 -19.30
C PHE A 143 -8.18 -11.15 -20.13
N GLU A 144 -8.63 -10.01 -19.61
CA GLU A 144 -8.86 -8.79 -20.44
C GLU A 144 -7.96 -7.57 -20.13
N ALA A 145 -6.98 -7.70 -19.22
CA ALA A 145 -6.23 -6.55 -18.69
C ALA A 145 -4.86 -6.26 -19.33
N GLU A 146 -4.50 -6.84 -20.49
CA GLU A 146 -3.21 -6.56 -21.17
C GLU A 146 -3.13 -5.18 -21.86
N GLY A 147 -4.18 -4.34 -21.75
CA GLY A 147 -4.37 -3.11 -22.52
C GLY A 147 -3.65 -1.83 -22.08
N CYS A 148 -2.73 -1.86 -21.10
CA CYS A 148 -1.90 -0.68 -20.74
C CYS A 148 -0.62 -1.09 -20.01
N LEU A 149 0.55 -0.83 -20.63
CA LEU A 149 1.86 -1.26 -20.16
C LEU A 149 2.18 -0.77 -18.74
N GLU A 150 2.06 -1.68 -17.78
CA GLU A 150 2.20 -1.40 -16.35
C GLU A 150 3.61 -0.91 -15.97
N SER A 151 4.63 -1.35 -16.71
CA SER A 151 6.01 -0.89 -16.57
C SER A 151 6.14 0.60 -16.85
N ASP A 152 5.38 1.15 -17.79
CA ASP A 152 5.40 2.57 -18.11
C ASP A 152 4.69 3.40 -17.04
N TYR A 153 3.56 2.95 -16.49
CA TYR A 153 2.87 3.69 -15.42
C TYR A 153 3.68 3.72 -14.12
N LYS A 154 4.26 2.59 -13.70
CA LYS A 154 5.14 2.54 -12.52
C LYS A 154 6.45 3.32 -12.77
N SER A 155 6.95 3.34 -14.00
CA SER A 155 8.03 4.25 -14.42
C SER A 155 7.57 5.72 -14.57
N ALA A 156 6.28 6.03 -14.71
CA ALA A 156 5.73 7.40 -14.91
C ALA A 156 5.35 8.09 -13.59
N LEU A 157 4.67 7.36 -12.71
CA LEU A 157 4.55 7.69 -11.28
C LEU A 157 5.93 7.62 -10.57
N ALA A 158 6.97 7.12 -11.25
CA ALA A 158 8.36 7.42 -10.95
C ALA A 158 8.84 8.77 -11.53
N ARG A 159 8.71 8.98 -12.85
CA ARG A 159 9.09 10.20 -13.59
C ARG A 159 8.54 11.51 -12.95
N HIS A 160 7.41 11.47 -12.22
CA HIS A 160 6.79 12.66 -11.59
C HIS A 160 7.19 12.93 -10.11
N LEU A 161 7.09 11.99 -9.15
CA LEU A 161 7.19 12.29 -7.70
C LEU A 161 8.51 12.95 -7.28
N ALA A 162 9.66 12.31 -7.50
CA ALA A 162 10.93 12.96 -7.20
C ALA A 162 11.30 14.06 -8.22
N ARG A 163 10.43 14.33 -9.23
CA ARG A 163 10.47 15.55 -10.07
C ARG A 163 9.63 16.71 -9.52
N ARG A 164 8.96 16.52 -8.39
CA ARG A 164 8.36 17.60 -7.56
C ARG A 164 8.93 17.65 -6.14
N LEU A 165 9.43 16.53 -5.60
CA LEU A 165 10.38 16.56 -4.47
C LEU A 165 11.74 17.14 -4.87
N HIS A 166 12.14 17.06 -6.16
CA HIS A 166 12.89 18.13 -6.84
C HIS A 166 12.88 18.03 -8.38
N ARG A 167 13.64 17.13 -9.04
CA ARG A 167 13.59 16.91 -10.52
C ARG A 167 13.76 15.46 -11.14
N HIS A 168 13.91 14.30 -10.45
CA HIS A 168 13.72 12.94 -11.08
C HIS A 168 13.66 11.67 -10.15
N ARG A 169 12.94 10.57 -10.55
CA ARG A 169 12.99 9.19 -9.94
C ARG A 169 12.67 8.03 -10.92
N VAL A 170 12.98 6.79 -10.52
CA VAL A 170 12.85 5.49 -11.21
C VAL A 170 11.80 4.53 -10.58
N SER A 171 11.41 3.49 -11.34
CA SER A 171 10.25 2.55 -11.26
C SER A 171 10.31 1.38 -10.26
N ASN A 172 9.24 0.57 -10.28
CA ASN A 172 9.10 -0.85 -9.87
C ASN A 172 9.80 -1.30 -8.58
N GLY A 173 9.10 -1.06 -7.49
CA GLY A 173 9.21 -1.70 -6.18
C GLY A 173 8.14 -1.07 -5.29
N PHE A 174 8.07 -1.47 -4.03
CA PHE A 174 7.39 -0.62 -3.06
C PHE A 174 8.37 0.43 -2.53
N PHE A 175 7.88 1.66 -2.34
CA PHE A 175 8.75 2.80 -2.07
C PHE A 175 8.68 3.21 -0.60
N THR A 176 9.83 3.35 0.03
CA THR A 176 9.99 4.01 1.33
C THR A 176 10.61 5.38 1.11
N LEU A 177 9.88 6.45 1.46
CA LEU A 177 10.41 7.82 1.40
C LEU A 177 11.21 8.10 2.67
N ARG A 178 12.46 8.56 2.56
CA ARG A 178 13.14 9.32 3.62
C ARG A 178 13.48 10.69 3.03
N ALA A 179 13.51 11.76 3.81
CA ALA A 179 13.98 13.05 3.29
C ALA A 179 15.52 12.98 3.12
N PRO A 180 16.12 13.26 1.94
CA PRO A 180 15.54 13.49 0.61
C PRO A 180 15.62 12.28 -0.36
N LEU A 181 15.96 11.09 0.14
CA LEU A 181 16.24 9.87 -0.63
C LEU A 181 15.03 8.92 -0.70
N VAL A 182 14.60 8.56 -1.91
CA VAL A 182 13.58 7.53 -2.10
C VAL A 182 14.23 6.16 -2.17
N ARG A 183 13.84 5.25 -1.28
CA ARG A 183 14.30 3.86 -1.28
C ARG A 183 13.28 2.95 -1.96
N VAL A 184 13.78 2.03 -2.78
CA VAL A 184 12.99 1.07 -3.54
C VAL A 184 13.35 -0.32 -3.07
N ILE A 185 12.35 -1.05 -2.56
CA ILE A 185 12.49 -2.45 -2.15
C ILE A 185 11.97 -3.33 -3.28
N GLY A 186 12.80 -4.30 -3.68
CA GLY A 186 12.43 -5.33 -4.64
C GLY A 186 11.65 -6.46 -3.97
N PHE A 187 10.70 -7.03 -4.69
CA PHE A 187 10.02 -8.28 -4.36
C PHE A 187 10.23 -9.22 -5.55
N ASN A 188 10.34 -10.53 -5.25
CA ASN A 188 10.48 -11.61 -6.23
C ASN A 188 9.10 -12.02 -6.75
#